data_AF-A0ABD3Q3B4-F1
#
_entry.id   AF-A0ABD3Q3B4-F1
#
_cell.length_a   1.000
_cell.length_b   1.000
_cell.length_c   1.000
_cell.angle_alpha   90.00
_cell.angle_beta   90.00
_cell.angle_gamma   90.00
#
_symmetry.space_group_name_H-M   'P 1'
#
loop_
_entity.id
_entity.type
_entity.pdbx_description
1 polymer ?
#
loop_
_entity_poly.entity_id
_entity_poly.type
_entity_poly.pdbx_seq_one_letter_code
_entity_poly.pdbx_strand_id
1 'polypeptide(L)'
;MGQTSSSPELPASWLEILPKITSDDILRSSKQRCRVTEDKRVYLDDEVFDLDEQVPLCLEILSAHPHLKDVRFKLVPSRLVEERFWAALFGILNDGVIDIDDVIGEDLDIEDDYQTGDEMEVGGGKSVGSPTPTKAAQSPPQYDEVISRADASNTPPFYLEEIQAQQELISRLQKSLREANQKIRKLGLEVHKERQKRHNEGVINGDGSNKSHSGKHPSMCPRCNSKLGSTQQHTGTWEMHADCKEFLKLDDHLKENLRNEKDKRMNEVLSQMKFILDSDELKDTYGKWSCCGKEEYDAVGCAE
;
A
#
# COMPACT_ATOMS: atom_id res chain seq x y z
N MET A 1 -39.15 -9.85 2.98
CA MET A 1 -38.75 -9.48 4.36
C MET A 1 -37.26 -9.21 4.31
N GLY A 2 -36.85 -7.93 4.32
CA GLY A 2 -35.44 -7.56 4.24
C GLY A 2 -34.73 -7.94 5.54
N GLN A 3 -33.65 -8.72 5.45
CA GLN A 3 -32.72 -8.89 6.56
C GLN A 3 -32.03 -7.54 6.76
N THR A 4 -32.43 -6.79 7.77
CA THR A 4 -31.63 -5.67 8.26
C THR A 4 -30.29 -6.26 8.69
N SER A 5 -29.20 -5.85 8.04
CA SER A 5 -27.85 -6.17 8.44
C SER A 5 -27.73 -5.84 9.93
N SER A 6 -27.57 -6.86 10.77
CA SER A 6 -27.34 -6.64 12.20
C SER A 6 -26.00 -5.93 12.30
N SER A 7 -26.01 -4.62 12.59
CA SER A 7 -24.79 -3.93 12.99
C SER A 7 -24.21 -4.63 14.23
N PRO A 8 -22.89 -4.82 14.31
CA PRO A 8 -22.28 -5.39 15.50
C PRO A 8 -22.52 -4.44 16.68
N GLU A 9 -23.11 -4.93 17.77
CA GLU A 9 -23.28 -4.14 18.99
C GLU A 9 -21.93 -4.01 19.72
N LEU A 10 -21.61 -2.79 20.17
CA LEU A 10 -20.38 -2.55 20.94
C LEU A 10 -20.49 -3.18 22.34
N PRO A 11 -19.45 -3.89 22.83
CA PRO A 11 -19.43 -4.39 24.19
C PRO A 11 -19.63 -3.28 25.22
N ALA A 12 -20.44 -3.52 26.25
CA ALA A 12 -20.73 -2.52 27.28
C ALA A 12 -19.47 -1.99 28.00
N SER A 13 -18.46 -2.85 28.17
CA SER A 13 -17.17 -2.46 28.75
C SER A 13 -16.44 -1.39 27.93
N TRP A 14 -16.64 -1.37 26.61
CA TRP A 14 -15.98 -0.40 25.73
C TRP A 14 -16.64 0.96 25.81
N LEU A 15 -17.96 1.02 26.05
CA LEU A 15 -18.70 2.27 26.12
C LEU A 15 -18.23 3.19 27.26
N GLU A 16 -17.62 2.63 28.32
CA GLU A 16 -17.05 3.40 29.42
C GLU A 16 -15.64 3.94 29.14
N ILE A 17 -14.91 3.27 28.24
CA ILE A 17 -13.51 3.55 27.91
C ILE A 17 -13.44 4.51 26.72
N LEU A 18 -14.18 4.21 25.65
CA LEU A 18 -14.16 4.93 24.36
C LEU A 18 -14.26 6.46 24.50
N PRO A 19 -15.14 7.05 25.34
CA PRO A 19 -15.23 8.51 25.49
C PRO A 19 -14.01 9.20 26.09
N LYS A 20 -13.11 8.44 26.73
CA LYS A 20 -11.95 8.96 27.47
C LYS A 20 -10.65 8.86 26.68
N ILE A 21 -10.66 8.15 25.56
CA ILE A 21 -9.45 7.88 24.78
C ILE A 21 -8.96 9.17 24.11
N THR A 22 -7.70 9.51 24.36
CA THR A 22 -7.03 10.67 23.77
C THR A 22 -6.04 10.25 22.67
N SER A 23 -5.51 11.23 21.94
CA SER A 23 -4.46 10.98 20.94
C SER A 23 -3.19 10.41 21.56
N ASP A 24 -2.87 10.80 22.80
CA ASP A 24 -1.67 10.34 23.50
C ASP A 24 -1.82 8.88 23.97
N ASP A 25 -3.02 8.46 24.35
CA ASP A 25 -3.31 7.06 24.69
C ASP A 25 -3.09 6.14 23.49
N ILE A 26 -3.56 6.56 22.31
CA ILE A 26 -3.36 5.83 21.06
C ILE A 26 -1.86 5.72 20.73
N LEU A 27 -1.11 6.82 20.83
CA LEU A 27 0.33 6.80 20.55
C LEU A 27 1.08 5.91 21.56
N ARG A 28 0.73 5.98 22.85
CA ARG A 28 1.31 5.15 23.90
C ARG A 28 1.05 3.66 23.63
N SER A 29 -0.20 3.29 23.42
CA SER A 29 -0.60 1.91 23.06
C SER A 29 0.12 1.44 21.79
N SER A 30 0.21 2.31 20.79
CA SER A 30 0.87 1.99 19.51
C SER A 30 2.38 1.73 19.65
N LYS A 31 3.05 2.36 20.61
CA LYS A 31 4.47 2.10 20.90
C LYS A 31 4.66 0.84 21.75
N GLN A 32 3.79 0.62 22.73
CA GLN A 32 3.92 -0.48 23.68
C GLN A 32 3.49 -1.83 23.10
N ARG A 33 2.44 -1.84 22.29
CA ARG A 33 1.73 -3.08 21.91
C ARG A 33 1.71 -3.36 20.43
N CYS A 34 1.92 -2.33 19.60
CA CYS A 34 1.96 -2.52 18.16
C CYS A 34 3.39 -2.68 17.65
N ARG A 35 3.59 -3.68 16.80
CA ARG A 35 4.83 -3.84 16.02
C ARG A 35 4.49 -3.81 14.54
N VAL A 36 5.32 -3.14 13.74
CA VAL A 36 5.19 -3.13 12.29
C VAL A 36 6.42 -3.81 11.70
N THR A 37 6.21 -4.80 10.84
CA THR A 37 7.27 -5.54 10.16
C THR A 37 7.62 -4.90 8.81
N GLU A 38 8.75 -5.31 8.22
CA GLU A 38 9.21 -4.80 6.91
C GLU A 38 8.19 -5.00 5.78
N ASP A 39 7.38 -6.06 5.86
CA ASP A 39 6.28 -6.33 4.93
C ASP A 39 5.00 -5.54 5.23
N LYS A 40 5.10 -4.52 6.09
CA LYS A 40 4.05 -3.58 6.49
C LYS A 40 2.87 -4.22 7.23
N ARG A 41 3.03 -5.41 7.79
CA ARG A 41 2.00 -6.01 8.66
C ARG A 41 2.06 -5.38 10.03
N VAL A 42 0.89 -5.21 10.62
CA VAL A 42 0.75 -4.74 12.00
C VAL A 42 0.47 -5.94 12.89
N TYR A 43 1.20 -6.02 14.00
CA TYR A 43 0.98 -6.97 15.07
C TYR A 43 0.49 -6.23 16.30
N LEU A 44 -0.52 -6.77 16.98
CA LEU A 44 -1.00 -6.33 18.30
C LEU A 44 -0.71 -7.47 19.28
N ASP A 45 0.11 -7.22 20.30
CA ASP A 45 0.50 -8.22 21.31
C ASP A 45 1.04 -9.53 20.68
N ASP A 46 1.94 -9.37 19.69
CA ASP A 46 2.55 -10.46 18.91
C ASP A 46 1.59 -11.27 18.01
N GLU A 47 0.31 -10.92 17.95
CA GLU A 47 -0.65 -11.48 16.99
C GLU A 47 -0.85 -10.56 15.79
N VAL A 48 -0.99 -11.14 14.59
CA VAL A 48 -1.26 -10.35 13.37
C VAL A 48 -2.62 -9.70 13.49
N PHE A 49 -2.66 -8.37 13.43
CA PHE A 49 -3.90 -7.61 13.39
C PHE A 49 -4.35 -7.46 11.94
N ASP A 50 -5.56 -7.92 11.60
CA ASP A 50 -6.16 -7.77 10.27
C ASP A 50 -7.30 -6.76 10.34
N LEU A 51 -7.07 -5.54 9.83
CA LEU A 51 -8.08 -4.49 9.83
C LEU A 51 -9.34 -4.88 9.04
N ASP A 52 -9.20 -5.65 7.95
CA ASP A 52 -10.32 -6.02 7.08
C ASP A 52 -11.41 -6.76 7.85
N GLU A 53 -11.02 -7.57 8.83
CA GLU A 53 -11.94 -8.34 9.68
C GLU A 53 -12.68 -7.46 10.70
N GLN A 54 -12.09 -6.32 11.07
CA GLN A 54 -12.59 -5.42 12.11
C GLN A 54 -13.32 -4.18 11.57
N VAL A 55 -13.33 -3.95 10.24
CA VAL A 55 -13.95 -2.76 9.62
C VAL A 55 -15.39 -2.50 10.10
N PRO A 56 -16.31 -3.48 10.18
CA PRO A 56 -17.67 -3.22 10.64
C PRO A 56 -17.72 -2.64 12.06
N LEU A 57 -16.85 -3.13 12.94
CA LEU A 57 -16.75 -2.69 14.32
C LEU A 57 -16.09 -1.31 14.44
N CYS A 58 -15.07 -1.04 13.62
CA CYS A 58 -14.44 0.27 13.53
C CYS A 58 -15.45 1.36 13.14
N LEU A 59 -16.30 1.07 12.14
CA LEU A 59 -17.34 2.00 11.69
C LEU A 59 -18.37 2.26 12.79
N GLU A 60 -18.78 1.24 13.54
CA GLU A 60 -19.69 1.39 14.67
C GLU A 60 -19.07 2.24 15.78
N ILE A 61 -17.78 2.03 16.11
CA ILE A 61 -17.04 2.85 17.07
C ILE A 61 -17.04 4.33 16.65
N LEU A 62 -16.71 4.63 15.38
CA LEU A 62 -16.71 6.01 14.89
C LEU A 62 -18.11 6.63 14.83
N SER A 63 -19.13 5.83 14.59
CA SER A 63 -20.52 6.25 14.61
C SER A 63 -20.96 6.64 16.02
N ALA A 64 -20.69 5.78 17.00
CA ALA A 64 -21.05 5.98 18.40
C ALA A 64 -20.20 7.06 19.10
N HIS A 65 -18.93 7.22 18.70
CA HIS A 65 -17.98 8.13 19.35
C HIS A 65 -17.28 9.08 18.35
N PRO A 66 -17.95 10.17 17.91
CA PRO A 66 -17.44 11.05 16.87
C PRO A 66 -16.08 11.70 17.15
N HIS A 67 -15.73 11.96 18.42
CA HIS A 67 -14.43 12.55 18.79
C HIS A 67 -13.22 11.68 18.33
N LEU A 68 -13.41 10.36 18.20
CA LEU A 68 -12.37 9.47 17.69
C LEU A 68 -12.09 9.70 16.20
N LYS A 69 -13.02 10.29 15.43
CA LYS A 69 -12.74 10.73 14.05
C LYS A 69 -11.70 11.83 14.03
N ASP A 70 -11.78 12.79 14.95
CA ASP A 70 -10.81 13.88 15.04
C ASP A 70 -9.45 13.37 15.50
N VAL A 71 -9.43 12.45 16.47
CA VAL A 71 -8.20 11.78 16.91
C VAL A 71 -7.56 11.00 15.75
N ARG A 72 -8.35 10.20 15.02
CA ARG A 72 -7.91 9.46 13.84
C ARG A 72 -7.34 10.39 12.77
N PHE A 73 -8.06 11.46 12.42
CA PHE A 73 -7.64 12.40 11.38
C PHE A 73 -6.35 13.15 11.72
N LYS A 74 -6.09 13.43 13.01
CA LYS A 74 -4.83 14.02 13.47
C LYS A 74 -3.64 13.06 13.39
N LEU A 75 -3.89 11.76 13.57
CA LEU A 75 -2.84 10.75 13.64
C LEU A 75 -2.59 10.04 12.32
N VAL A 76 -3.60 9.88 11.46
CA VAL A 76 -3.53 9.10 10.22
C VAL A 76 -3.74 10.01 9.00
N PRO A 77 -2.91 9.92 7.94
CA PRO A 77 -1.75 9.04 7.80
C PRO A 77 -0.45 9.60 8.40
N SER A 78 -0.47 10.81 8.98
CA SER A 78 0.73 11.58 9.27
C SER A 78 1.68 10.96 10.30
N ARG A 79 1.14 10.31 11.34
CA ARG A 79 1.92 9.71 12.45
C ARG A 79 1.80 8.20 12.51
N LEU A 80 0.66 7.65 12.10
CA LEU A 80 0.37 6.22 12.11
C LEU A 80 -0.29 5.84 10.80
N VAL A 81 -0.02 4.62 10.33
CA VAL A 81 -0.84 3.98 9.31
C VAL A 81 -2.19 3.58 9.90
N GLU A 82 -3.23 3.55 9.05
CA GLU A 82 -4.61 3.25 9.45
C GLU A 82 -4.72 1.98 10.30
N GLU A 83 -4.07 0.90 9.86
CA GLU A 83 -4.09 -0.40 10.55
C GLU A 83 -3.43 -0.34 11.93
N ARG A 84 -2.35 0.43 12.08
CA ARG A 84 -1.65 0.62 13.36
C ARG A 84 -2.45 1.47 14.34
N PHE A 85 -3.20 2.47 13.84
CA PHE A 85 -4.15 3.23 14.65
C PHE A 85 -5.24 2.33 15.24
N TRP A 86 -5.85 1.49 14.41
CA TRP A 86 -6.90 0.57 14.87
C TRP A 86 -6.36 -0.49 15.82
N ALA A 87 -5.22 -1.12 15.51
CA ALA A 87 -4.57 -2.06 16.40
C ALA A 87 -4.32 -1.46 17.80
N ALA A 88 -3.80 -0.23 17.86
CA ALA A 88 -3.55 0.47 19.12
C ALA A 88 -4.85 0.75 19.90
N LEU A 89 -5.91 1.17 19.21
CA LEU A 89 -7.23 1.37 19.82
C LEU A 89 -7.78 0.06 20.39
N PHE A 90 -7.76 -1.03 19.62
CA PHE A 90 -8.22 -2.35 20.09
C PHE A 90 -7.38 -2.87 21.25
N GLY A 91 -6.07 -2.59 21.29
CA GLY A 91 -5.24 -2.83 22.46
C GLY A 91 -5.86 -2.19 23.71
N ILE A 92 -6.12 -0.87 23.68
CA ILE A 92 -6.71 -0.15 24.82
C ILE A 92 -8.04 -0.77 25.25
N LEU A 93 -8.88 -1.13 24.28
CA LEU A 93 -10.22 -1.68 24.55
C LEU A 93 -10.21 -3.11 25.10
N ASN A 94 -9.23 -3.93 24.70
CA ASN A 94 -9.11 -5.31 25.15
C ASN A 94 -8.54 -5.42 26.57
N ASP A 95 -7.70 -4.47 26.99
CA ASP A 95 -7.11 -4.55 28.33
C ASP A 95 -8.09 -4.16 29.43
N GLY A 96 -9.02 -3.23 29.19
CA GLY A 96 -10.11 -2.87 30.11
C GLY A 96 -9.71 -2.43 31.54
N VAL A 97 -8.43 -2.53 31.89
CA VAL A 97 -7.85 -2.48 33.23
C VAL A 97 -6.34 -2.22 33.06
N ILE A 98 -5.94 -1.02 32.64
CA ILE A 98 -4.56 -0.57 32.86
C ILE A 98 -4.64 0.48 33.96
N ASP A 99 -4.01 0.19 35.11
CA ASP A 99 -3.63 1.19 36.10
C ASP A 99 -2.67 2.17 35.42
N ILE A 100 -3.21 3.30 34.94
CA ILE A 100 -2.46 4.35 34.23
C ILE A 100 -1.39 4.99 35.14
N ASP A 101 -1.46 4.75 36.45
CA ASP A 101 -0.56 5.35 37.45
C ASP A 101 0.80 4.65 37.59
N ASP A 102 1.01 3.42 37.08
CA ASP A 102 2.24 2.65 37.36
C ASP A 102 3.34 2.72 36.29
N VAL A 103 3.15 3.50 35.22
CA VAL A 103 4.12 3.60 34.10
C VAL A 103 4.49 5.06 33.79
N ILE A 104 4.86 5.81 34.84
CA ILE A 104 5.62 7.06 34.74
C ILE A 104 6.98 6.77 35.39
N GLY A 105 7.92 6.18 34.66
CA GLY A 105 9.20 5.81 35.28
C GLY A 105 10.37 5.48 34.36
N GLU A 106 10.16 5.00 33.14
CA GLU A 106 11.29 4.60 32.29
C GLU A 106 11.16 5.17 30.88
N ASP A 107 11.97 6.20 30.61
CA ASP A 107 12.31 6.69 29.28
C ASP A 107 13.04 5.57 28.53
N LEU A 108 12.28 4.68 27.88
CA LEU A 108 12.81 3.80 26.86
C LEU A 108 12.88 4.60 25.55
N ASP A 109 14.03 5.22 25.33
CA ASP A 109 14.48 5.73 24.04
C ASP A 109 14.61 4.57 23.04
N ILE A 110 13.48 4.11 22.52
CA ILE A 110 13.43 3.26 21.32
C ILE A 110 13.36 4.23 20.15
N GLU A 111 14.48 4.36 19.44
CA GLU A 111 14.58 5.10 18.18
C GLU A 111 13.51 4.56 17.22
N ASP A 112 12.45 5.35 16.99
CA ASP A 112 11.44 5.13 15.95
C ASP A 112 12.15 5.24 14.60
N ASP A 113 12.70 4.12 14.12
CA ASP A 113 13.40 4.00 12.82
C ASP A 113 12.40 4.00 11.64
N TYR A 114 11.32 4.76 11.77
CA TYR A 114 10.55 5.22 10.63
C TYR A 114 11.40 6.28 9.92
N GLN A 115 12.29 5.80 9.05
CA GLN A 115 12.71 6.55 7.88
C GLN A 115 11.47 6.83 7.04
N THR A 116 10.75 7.90 7.38
CA THR A 116 9.89 8.62 6.45
C THR A 116 10.79 8.97 5.27
N GLY A 117 10.64 8.23 4.17
CA GLY A 117 11.50 8.37 3.00
C GLY A 117 11.60 9.84 2.60
N ASP A 118 12.85 10.29 2.47
CA ASP A 118 13.29 11.61 2.00
C ASP A 118 12.26 12.26 1.07
N GLU A 119 11.58 13.28 1.58
CA GLU A 119 11.14 14.38 0.74
C GLU A 119 12.43 15.03 0.20
N MET A 120 12.70 14.87 -1.10
CA MET A 120 13.85 15.52 -1.74
C MET A 120 13.75 17.04 -1.54
N GLU A 121 14.63 17.59 -0.71
CA GLU A 121 14.92 19.02 -0.68
C GLU A 121 15.50 19.45 -2.03
N VAL A 122 14.68 20.11 -2.85
CA VAL A 122 15.17 20.82 -4.04
C VAL A 122 15.81 22.12 -3.59
N GLY A 123 17.14 22.12 -3.58
CA GLY A 123 17.96 23.28 -3.23
C GLY A 123 17.84 24.46 -4.20
N GLY A 124 17.46 25.62 -3.65
CA GLY A 124 18.18 26.89 -3.77
C GLY A 124 18.49 27.47 -5.17
N GLY A 125 17.54 28.24 -5.72
CA GLY A 125 17.76 29.21 -6.81
C GLY A 125 17.48 30.65 -6.36
N LYS A 126 18.41 31.57 -6.65
CA LYS A 126 18.48 32.96 -6.17
C LYS A 126 17.25 33.83 -6.49
N SER A 127 16.95 34.69 -5.52
CA SER A 127 16.00 35.82 -5.55
C SER A 127 16.22 36.83 -6.68
N VAL A 128 15.13 37.20 -7.38
CA VAL A 128 14.93 38.53 -7.97
C VAL A 128 13.45 38.93 -7.85
N GLY A 129 13.19 40.03 -7.12
CA GLY A 129 12.15 41.06 -7.34
C GLY A 129 10.66 40.71 -7.52
N SER A 130 9.85 41.15 -6.55
CA SER A 130 8.42 41.53 -6.56
C SER A 130 7.76 41.90 -7.92
N PRO A 131 6.43 41.70 -8.12
CA PRO A 131 5.40 42.31 -7.27
C PRO A 131 4.17 41.45 -6.91
N THR A 132 3.54 41.85 -5.80
CA THR A 132 2.25 41.39 -5.26
C THR A 132 1.09 41.47 -6.25
N PRO A 133 0.21 40.45 -6.27
CA PRO A 133 -1.19 40.64 -6.56
C PRO A 133 -2.10 40.14 -5.43
N THR A 134 -2.99 41.06 -5.04
CA THR A 134 -4.31 40.93 -4.42
C THR A 134 -4.87 39.53 -4.17
N LYS A 135 -5.16 39.25 -2.89
CA LYS A 135 -6.02 38.16 -2.39
C LYS A 135 -7.34 38.10 -3.15
N ALA A 136 -7.58 37.00 -3.85
CA ALA A 136 -8.91 36.48 -4.14
C ALA A 136 -9.02 35.10 -3.48
N ALA A 137 -9.84 35.03 -2.42
CA ALA A 137 -10.19 33.77 -1.78
C ALA A 137 -11.09 32.98 -2.74
N GLN A 138 -10.55 31.92 -3.35
CA GLN A 138 -11.36 30.90 -4.00
C GLN A 138 -11.67 29.82 -2.94
N SER A 139 -12.94 29.78 -2.56
CA SER A 139 -13.54 28.68 -1.81
C SER A 139 -13.37 27.36 -2.59
N PRO A 140 -13.18 26.23 -1.89
CA PRO A 140 -13.12 24.92 -2.53
C PRO A 140 -14.42 24.64 -3.30
N PRO A 141 -14.37 23.86 -4.40
CA PRO A 141 -15.56 23.52 -5.15
C PRO A 141 -16.51 22.74 -4.25
N GLN A 142 -17.67 23.33 -3.97
CA GLN A 142 -18.82 22.61 -3.43
C GLN A 142 -19.23 21.58 -4.49
N TYR A 143 -18.92 20.32 -4.24
CA TYR A 143 -19.63 19.20 -4.85
C TYR A 143 -21.04 19.25 -4.26
N ASP A 144 -21.95 19.94 -4.96
CA ASP A 144 -23.37 19.79 -4.69
C ASP A 144 -23.69 18.31 -4.85
N GLU A 145 -23.92 17.66 -3.71
CA GLU A 145 -24.49 16.34 -3.61
C GLU A 145 -25.83 16.43 -4.35
N VAL A 146 -25.84 15.97 -5.61
CA VAL A 146 -27.06 15.86 -6.41
C VAL A 146 -27.88 14.75 -5.75
N ILE A 147 -28.59 15.13 -4.69
CA ILE A 147 -29.68 14.35 -4.12
C ILE A 147 -30.77 14.39 -5.18
N SER A 148 -30.62 13.49 -6.16
CA SER A 148 -31.67 13.16 -7.12
C SER A 148 -32.84 12.60 -6.31
N ARG A 149 -33.74 13.48 -5.89
CA ARG A 149 -35.11 13.17 -5.45
C ARG A 149 -35.92 12.67 -6.65
N ALA A 150 -35.43 11.63 -7.31
CA ALA A 150 -36.23 10.86 -8.23
C ALA A 150 -37.29 10.16 -7.36
N ASP A 151 -38.52 10.65 -7.43
CA ASP A 151 -39.69 10.04 -6.80
C ASP A 151 -39.75 8.56 -7.22
N ALA A 152 -39.35 7.67 -6.30
CA ALA A 152 -39.35 6.22 -6.51
C ALA A 152 -40.77 5.66 -6.74
N SER A 153 -41.81 6.49 -6.56
CA SER A 153 -43.21 6.16 -6.73
C SER A 153 -43.63 5.84 -8.17
N ASN A 154 -42.82 6.20 -9.17
CA ASN A 154 -43.11 5.96 -10.59
C ASN A 154 -42.28 4.83 -11.22
N THR A 155 -41.46 4.11 -10.46
CA THR A 155 -40.67 3.00 -11.01
C THR A 155 -41.57 1.76 -11.12
N PRO A 156 -41.85 1.23 -12.33
CA PRO A 156 -42.67 0.04 -12.48
C PRO A 156 -42.10 -1.14 -11.67
N PRO A 157 -42.93 -1.96 -11.01
CA PRO A 157 -42.48 -3.01 -10.09
C PRO A 157 -41.52 -4.04 -10.71
N PHE A 158 -41.59 -4.24 -12.03
CA PHE A 158 -40.65 -5.08 -12.77
C PHE A 158 -39.19 -4.61 -12.64
N TYR A 159 -38.94 -3.30 -12.74
CA TYR A 159 -37.58 -2.76 -12.61
C TYR A 159 -37.06 -2.83 -11.17
N LEU A 160 -37.94 -2.80 -10.16
CA LEU A 160 -37.53 -2.97 -8.76
C LEU A 160 -37.03 -4.40 -8.50
N GLU A 161 -37.67 -5.41 -9.08
CA GLU A 161 -37.23 -6.80 -8.99
C GLU A 161 -35.89 -7.02 -9.70
N GLU A 162 -35.71 -6.42 -10.89
CA GLU A 162 -34.44 -6.48 -11.62
C GLU A 162 -33.30 -5.75 -10.87
N ILE A 163 -33.56 -4.58 -10.29
CA ILE A 163 -32.59 -3.84 -9.48
C ILE A 163 -32.20 -4.66 -8.23
N GLN A 164 -33.17 -5.29 -7.56
CA GLN A 164 -32.89 -6.15 -6.41
C GLN A 164 -32.04 -7.36 -6.81
N ALA A 165 -32.36 -8.00 -7.94
CA ALA A 165 -31.55 -9.12 -8.46
C ALA A 165 -30.12 -8.69 -8.82
N GLN A 166 -29.95 -7.50 -9.40
CA GLN A 166 -28.63 -6.93 -9.68
C GLN A 166 -27.85 -6.61 -8.39
N GLN A 167 -28.49 -6.02 -7.38
CA GLN A 167 -27.87 -5.74 -6.07
C GLN A 167 -27.44 -7.03 -5.36
N GLU A 168 -28.24 -8.08 -5.45
CA GLU A 168 -27.90 -9.38 -4.90
C GLU A 168 -26.70 -10.01 -5.63
N LEU A 169 -26.66 -9.91 -6.97
CA LEU A 169 -25.54 -10.37 -7.77
C LEU A 169 -24.25 -9.63 -7.42
N ILE A 170 -24.30 -8.30 -7.29
CA ILE A 170 -23.16 -7.47 -6.87
C ILE A 170 -22.67 -7.93 -5.49
N SER A 171 -23.58 -8.16 -4.54
CA SER A 171 -23.25 -8.62 -3.19
C SER A 171 -22.57 -10.00 -3.21
N ARG A 172 -23.04 -10.92 -4.04
CA ARG A 172 -22.42 -12.24 -4.24
C ARG A 172 -21.01 -12.12 -4.84
N LEU A 173 -20.83 -11.26 -5.84
CA LEU A 173 -19.52 -11.02 -6.47
C LEU A 173 -18.53 -10.39 -5.47
N GLN A 174 -18.95 -9.41 -4.69
CA GLN A 174 -18.12 -8.80 -3.65
C GLN A 174 -17.71 -9.82 -2.57
N LYS A 175 -18.63 -10.70 -2.16
CA LYS A 175 -18.30 -11.80 -1.24
C LYS A 175 -17.28 -12.77 -1.86
N SER A 176 -17.49 -13.18 -3.10
CA SER A 176 -16.58 -14.08 -3.81
C SER A 176 -15.18 -13.46 -3.98
N LEU A 177 -15.09 -12.16 -4.26
CA LEU A 177 -13.83 -11.44 -4.38
C LEU A 177 -13.07 -11.41 -3.05
N ARG A 178 -13.76 -11.16 -1.93
CA ARG A 178 -13.16 -11.22 -0.59
C ARG A 178 -12.60 -12.61 -0.27
N GLU A 179 -13.38 -13.66 -0.53
CA GLU A 179 -12.94 -15.05 -0.33
C GLU A 179 -11.74 -15.42 -1.21
N ALA A 180 -11.71 -14.96 -2.46
CA ALA A 180 -10.58 -15.16 -3.37
C ALA A 180 -9.32 -14.45 -2.88
N ASN A 181 -9.44 -13.18 -2.46
CA ASN A 181 -8.33 -12.41 -1.91
C ASN A 181 -7.78 -13.06 -0.63
N GLN A 182 -8.65 -13.56 0.25
CA GLN A 182 -8.24 -14.29 1.45
C GLN A 182 -7.45 -15.57 1.10
N LYS A 183 -7.90 -16.33 0.10
CA LYS A 183 -7.17 -17.52 -0.40
C LYS A 183 -5.80 -17.15 -0.97
N ILE A 184 -5.69 -16.06 -1.72
CA ILE A 184 -4.42 -15.56 -2.27
C ILE A 184 -3.47 -15.18 -1.13
N ARG A 185 -3.94 -14.44 -0.11
CA ARG A 185 -3.14 -14.09 1.07
C ARG A 185 -2.63 -15.34 1.80
N LYS A 186 -3.49 -16.35 1.99
CA LYS A 186 -3.13 -17.63 2.62
C LYS A 186 -2.08 -18.41 1.82
N LEU A 187 -2.24 -18.51 0.50
CA LEU A 187 -1.27 -19.16 -0.37
C LEU A 187 0.08 -18.42 -0.38
N GLY A 188 0.05 -17.08 -0.41
CA GLY A 188 1.27 -16.26 -0.32
C GLY A 188 2.06 -16.52 0.96
N LEU A 189 1.35 -16.65 2.10
CA LEU A 189 1.94 -17.03 3.38
C LEU A 189 2.55 -18.44 3.37
N GLU A 190 1.87 -19.41 2.77
CA GLU A 190 2.35 -20.79 2.68
C GLU A 190 3.62 -20.88 1.80
N VAL A 191 3.64 -20.17 0.67
CA VAL A 191 4.83 -20.05 -0.20
C VAL A 191 6.00 -19.39 0.54
N HIS A 192 5.74 -18.34 1.33
CA HIS A 192 6.78 -17.69 2.13
C HIS A 192 7.38 -18.63 3.17
N LYS A 193 6.53 -19.35 3.93
CA LYS A 193 6.98 -20.35 4.91
C LYS A 193 7.80 -21.46 4.27
N GLU A 194 7.40 -21.94 3.09
CA GLU A 194 8.14 -22.95 2.35
C GLU A 194 9.50 -22.44 1.86
N ARG A 195 9.58 -21.19 1.35
CA ARG A 195 10.87 -20.56 1.00
C ARG A 195 11.80 -20.43 2.20
N GLN A 196 11.27 -19.99 3.35
CA GLN A 196 12.03 -19.86 4.58
C GLN A 196 12.53 -21.21 5.10
N LYS A 197 11.70 -22.25 5.02
CA LYS A 197 12.07 -23.62 5.35
C LYS A 197 13.24 -24.11 4.48
N ARG A 198 13.17 -23.94 3.16
CA ARG A 198 14.25 -24.31 2.24
C ARG A 198 15.55 -23.54 2.50
N HIS A 199 15.45 -22.26 2.83
CA HIS A 199 16.60 -21.46 3.23
C HIS A 199 17.28 -22.05 4.48
N ASN A 200 16.49 -22.36 5.52
CA ASN A 200 17.02 -22.94 6.75
C ASN A 200 17.62 -24.35 6.53
N GLU A 201 17.00 -25.19 5.70
CA GLU A 201 17.51 -26.52 5.35
C GLU A 201 18.78 -26.47 4.49
N GLY A 202 18.92 -25.45 3.64
CA GLY A 202 20.13 -25.20 2.85
C GLY A 202 21.33 -24.72 3.67
N VAL A 203 21.08 -23.99 4.77
CA VAL A 203 22.12 -23.51 5.69
C VAL A 203 22.70 -24.64 6.55
N ILE A 204 21.90 -25.67 6.89
CA ILE A 204 22.32 -26.76 7.79
C ILE A 204 23.20 -27.81 7.09
N ASN A 205 23.17 -27.90 5.75
CA ASN A 205 23.95 -28.90 4.99
C ASN A 205 25.24 -28.33 4.35
N GLY A 206 25.62 -27.09 4.67
CA GLY A 206 26.79 -26.42 4.11
C GLY A 206 28.09 -26.76 4.84
N ASP A 207 28.41 -28.04 5.05
CA ASP A 207 29.71 -28.45 5.59
C ASP A 207 30.66 -28.84 4.45
N GLY A 208 31.74 -28.05 4.30
CA GLY A 208 33.00 -28.46 3.69
C GLY A 208 33.09 -28.60 2.17
N SER A 209 33.55 -27.55 1.47
CA SER A 209 34.88 -27.56 0.82
C SER A 209 35.12 -26.33 -0.06
N ASN A 210 36.04 -25.49 0.41
CA ASN A 210 36.72 -24.45 -0.37
C ASN A 210 37.39 -25.05 -1.61
N LYS A 211 36.96 -24.64 -2.81
CA LYS A 211 37.78 -24.73 -4.03
C LYS A 211 37.77 -23.40 -4.76
N SER A 212 38.84 -22.65 -4.55
CA SER A 212 39.22 -21.43 -5.23
C SER A 212 39.46 -21.71 -6.72
N HIS A 213 38.53 -21.29 -7.58
CA HIS A 213 38.74 -21.27 -9.03
C HIS A 213 39.07 -19.85 -9.49
N SER A 214 40.36 -19.60 -9.74
CA SER A 214 40.86 -18.41 -10.42
C SER A 214 40.59 -18.50 -11.93
N GLY A 215 39.34 -18.25 -12.33
CA GLY A 215 38.96 -18.09 -13.73
C GLY A 215 39.05 -16.63 -14.16
N LYS A 216 40.00 -16.29 -15.04
CA LYS A 216 40.09 -14.99 -15.72
C LYS A 216 38.79 -14.74 -16.50
N HIS A 217 37.96 -13.81 -16.03
CA HIS A 217 36.77 -13.36 -16.73
C HIS A 217 37.10 -12.39 -17.88
N PRO A 218 36.36 -12.44 -19.00
CA PRO A 218 36.54 -11.54 -20.14
C PRO A 218 36.15 -10.10 -19.78
N SER A 219 36.99 -9.16 -20.19
CA SER A 219 36.97 -7.74 -19.78
C SER A 219 35.91 -6.88 -20.50
N MET A 220 34.88 -7.47 -21.10
CA MET A 220 33.86 -6.72 -21.83
C MET A 220 32.46 -7.24 -21.53
N CYS A 221 31.55 -6.32 -21.19
CA CYS A 221 30.13 -6.63 -21.03
C CYS A 221 29.54 -6.99 -22.40
N PRO A 222 29.01 -8.21 -22.61
CA PRO A 222 28.46 -8.63 -23.91
C PRO A 222 27.22 -7.85 -24.34
N ARG A 223 26.59 -7.09 -23.42
CA ARG A 223 25.28 -6.47 -23.65
C ARG A 223 25.32 -5.01 -24.07
N CYS A 224 26.39 -4.27 -23.74
CA CYS A 224 26.47 -2.83 -24.02
C CYS A 224 27.79 -2.36 -24.65
N ASN A 225 28.80 -3.22 -24.80
CA ASN A 225 30.12 -2.88 -25.33
C ASN A 225 30.82 -1.69 -24.62
N SER A 226 30.29 -1.23 -23.49
CA SER A 226 30.88 -0.19 -22.66
C SER A 226 32.20 -0.72 -22.11
N LYS A 227 33.28 0.05 -22.30
CA LYS A 227 34.50 -0.15 -21.51
C LYS A 227 34.09 0.00 -20.05
N LEU A 228 34.17 -1.08 -19.28
CA LEU A 228 34.02 -1.04 -17.83
C LEU A 228 35.08 -0.09 -17.32
N GLY A 229 34.68 1.16 -17.06
CA GLY A 229 35.50 2.16 -16.40
C GLY A 229 36.03 1.51 -15.13
N SER A 230 37.35 1.53 -15.00
CA SER A 230 38.04 0.97 -13.85
C SER A 230 37.42 1.50 -12.55
N THR A 231 37.25 0.57 -11.60
CA THR A 231 37.16 0.80 -10.15
C THR A 231 35.86 1.38 -9.60
N GLN A 232 34.82 0.54 -9.51
CA GLN A 232 34.23 0.30 -8.20
C GLN A 232 34.84 -1.00 -7.67
N GLN A 233 35.91 -0.88 -6.88
CA GLN A 233 36.44 -2.00 -6.12
C GLN A 233 35.52 -2.19 -4.92
N HIS A 234 34.45 -2.94 -5.11
CA HIS A 234 33.68 -3.44 -3.97
C HIS A 234 34.58 -4.42 -3.20
N THR A 235 34.72 -4.20 -1.91
CA THR A 235 35.50 -5.08 -1.01
C THR A 235 34.76 -6.39 -0.70
N GLY A 236 33.50 -6.52 -1.09
CA GLY A 236 32.67 -7.70 -0.91
C GLY A 236 32.65 -8.64 -2.11
N THR A 237 32.26 -9.90 -1.85
CA THR A 237 31.99 -10.90 -2.88
C THR A 237 30.60 -10.68 -3.46
N TRP A 238 30.47 -10.62 -4.79
CA TRP A 238 29.16 -10.60 -5.43
C TRP A 238 28.51 -11.99 -5.32
N GLU A 239 27.48 -12.10 -4.47
CA GLU A 239 26.69 -13.32 -4.33
C GLU A 239 25.41 -13.22 -5.14
N MET A 240 25.33 -14.02 -6.21
CA MET A 240 24.12 -14.09 -7.04
C MET A 240 23.02 -14.86 -6.31
N HIS A 241 21.81 -14.30 -6.32
CA HIS A 241 20.61 -14.92 -5.77
C HIS A 241 20.36 -16.33 -6.36
N ALA A 242 19.81 -17.24 -5.55
CA ALA A 242 19.57 -18.64 -5.95
C ALA A 242 18.72 -18.74 -7.23
N ASP A 243 17.63 -17.98 -7.30
CA ASP A 243 16.73 -17.95 -8.47
C ASP A 243 17.45 -17.52 -9.75
N CYS A 244 18.42 -16.59 -9.66
CA CYS A 244 19.22 -16.20 -10.82
C CYS A 244 20.16 -17.33 -11.26
N LYS A 245 20.73 -18.08 -10.31
CA LYS A 245 21.51 -19.28 -10.60
C LYS A 245 20.66 -20.36 -11.27
N GLU A 246 19.42 -20.56 -10.82
CA GLU A 246 18.48 -21.52 -11.43
C GLU A 246 18.06 -21.08 -12.84
N PHE A 247 17.70 -19.80 -13.02
CA PHE A 247 17.34 -19.24 -14.32
C PHE A 247 18.46 -19.40 -15.34
N LEU A 248 19.72 -19.19 -14.94
CA LEU A 248 20.87 -19.37 -15.84
C LEU A 248 21.11 -20.82 -16.26
N LYS A 249 20.65 -21.80 -15.48
CA LYS A 249 20.72 -23.23 -15.83
C LYS A 249 19.63 -23.69 -16.80
N LEU A 250 18.59 -22.88 -17.03
CA LEU A 250 17.50 -23.22 -17.97
C LEU A 250 17.98 -23.23 -19.43
N ASP A 251 17.25 -23.93 -20.28
CA ASP A 251 17.49 -23.92 -21.73
C ASP A 251 17.21 -22.53 -22.33
N ASP A 252 17.93 -22.18 -23.40
CA ASP A 252 17.83 -20.86 -24.01
C ASP A 252 16.43 -20.54 -24.55
N HIS A 253 15.71 -21.55 -25.07
CA HIS A 253 14.31 -21.39 -25.49
C HIS A 253 13.38 -21.03 -24.31
N LEU A 254 13.58 -21.65 -23.14
CA LEU A 254 12.79 -21.34 -21.94
C LEU A 254 13.14 -19.97 -21.38
N LYS A 255 14.43 -19.60 -21.38
CA LYS A 255 14.87 -18.25 -20.98
C LYS A 255 14.23 -17.18 -21.85
N GLU A 256 14.17 -17.40 -23.15
CA GLU A 256 13.58 -16.44 -24.09
C GLU A 256 12.07 -16.30 -23.88
N ASN A 257 11.36 -17.42 -23.70
CA ASN A 257 9.94 -17.38 -23.37
C ASN A 257 9.65 -16.62 -22.06
N LEU A 258 10.46 -16.85 -21.03
CA LEU A 258 10.32 -16.14 -19.74
C LEU A 258 10.63 -14.65 -19.86
N ARG A 259 11.58 -14.25 -20.72
CA ARG A 259 11.86 -12.83 -21.01
C ARG A 259 10.69 -12.19 -21.75
N ASN A 260 10.15 -12.85 -22.77
CA ASN A 260 8.99 -12.35 -23.52
C ASN A 260 7.76 -12.19 -22.62
N GLU A 261 7.49 -13.15 -21.75
CA GLU A 261 6.38 -13.04 -20.78
C GLU A 261 6.63 -11.94 -19.73
N LYS A 262 7.88 -11.76 -19.27
CA LYS A 262 8.24 -10.63 -18.41
C LYS A 262 7.98 -9.30 -19.10
N ASP A 263 8.43 -9.15 -20.34
CA ASP A 263 8.27 -7.91 -21.11
C ASP A 263 6.80 -7.61 -21.39
N LYS A 264 6.01 -8.66 -21.69
CA LYS A 264 4.55 -8.56 -21.87
C LYS A 264 3.87 -8.04 -20.59
N ARG A 265 4.19 -8.59 -19.42
CA ARG A 265 3.63 -8.12 -18.13
C ARG A 265 4.06 -6.70 -17.82
N MET A 266 5.32 -6.35 -18.11
CA MET A 266 5.81 -4.99 -17.91
C MET A 266 5.03 -3.99 -18.78
N ASN A 267 4.82 -4.30 -20.06
CA ASN A 267 4.04 -3.46 -20.97
C ASN A 267 2.57 -3.35 -20.54
N GLU A 268 1.98 -4.43 -20.00
CA GLU A 268 0.62 -4.39 -19.45
C GLU A 268 0.53 -3.45 -18.25
N VAL A 269 1.47 -3.52 -17.30
CA VAL A 269 1.52 -2.62 -16.15
C VAL A 269 1.73 -1.17 -16.59
N LEU A 270 2.67 -0.92 -17.50
CA LEU A 270 2.88 0.42 -18.06
C LEU A 270 1.61 0.96 -18.75
N SER A 271 0.89 0.10 -19.48
CA SER A 271 -0.38 0.50 -20.10
C SER A 271 -1.47 0.79 -19.07
N GLN A 272 -1.53 0.06 -17.96
CA GLN A 272 -2.49 0.32 -16.88
C GLN A 272 -2.15 1.60 -16.12
N MET A 273 -0.87 1.93 -16.01
CA MET A 273 -0.39 3.15 -15.34
C MET A 273 -0.32 4.37 -16.26
N LYS A 274 -0.61 4.22 -17.55
CA LYS A 274 -0.55 5.29 -18.57
C LYS A 274 -1.37 6.55 -18.22
N PHE A 275 -2.36 6.47 -17.33
CA PHE A 275 -3.13 7.64 -16.90
C PHE A 275 -2.40 8.51 -15.86
N ILE A 276 -1.38 7.96 -15.19
CA ILE A 276 -0.54 8.69 -14.24
C ILE A 276 0.57 9.33 -15.07
N LEU A 277 0.59 10.66 -15.10
CA LEU A 277 1.61 11.42 -15.82
C LEU A 277 2.91 11.43 -15.01
N ASP A 278 4.05 11.33 -15.69
CA ASP A 278 5.37 11.43 -15.05
C ASP A 278 5.69 12.88 -14.63
N SER A 279 5.04 13.86 -15.25
CA SER A 279 5.14 15.28 -14.91
C SER A 279 3.83 16.02 -15.18
N ASP A 280 3.70 17.24 -14.64
CA ASP A 280 2.57 18.14 -14.92
C ASP A 280 2.68 18.86 -16.28
N GLU A 281 3.73 18.58 -17.06
CA GLU A 281 3.92 19.20 -18.38
C GLU A 281 2.98 18.58 -19.42
N LEU A 282 2.30 19.42 -20.20
CA LEU A 282 1.36 19.00 -21.26
C LEU A 282 1.95 18.03 -22.29
N LYS A 283 3.26 18.12 -22.56
CA LYS A 283 3.96 17.24 -23.50
C LYS A 283 4.02 15.78 -23.04
N ASP A 284 3.91 15.56 -21.73
CA ASP A 284 3.95 14.22 -21.12
C ASP A 284 2.52 13.64 -20.99
N THR A 285 1.50 14.39 -21.40
CA THR A 285 0.12 13.90 -21.47
C THR A 285 -0.10 12.95 -22.64
N TYR A 286 -0.92 11.93 -22.40
CA TYR A 286 -1.39 11.07 -23.47
C TYR A 286 -2.65 11.64 -24.11
N GLY A 287 -2.60 11.90 -25.40
CA GLY A 287 -3.71 12.44 -26.16
C GLY A 287 -3.62 12.08 -27.63
N LYS A 288 -4.58 12.58 -28.42
CA LYS A 288 -4.52 12.54 -29.88
C LYS A 288 -4.97 13.87 -30.43
N TRP A 289 -4.25 14.38 -31.43
CA TRP A 289 -4.64 15.60 -32.14
C TRP A 289 -5.97 15.37 -32.87
N SER A 290 -6.98 16.20 -32.59
CA SER A 290 -8.32 16.04 -33.20
C SER A 290 -8.32 16.16 -34.72
N CYS A 291 -7.36 16.90 -35.30
CA CYS A 291 -7.26 17.12 -36.74
C CYS A 291 -6.64 15.95 -37.52
N CYS A 292 -5.63 15.26 -36.96
CA CYS A 292 -4.88 14.20 -37.67
C CYS A 292 -4.83 12.85 -36.95
N GLY A 293 -5.32 12.76 -35.72
CA GLY A 293 -5.26 11.55 -34.90
C GLY A 293 -3.85 11.17 -34.42
N LYS A 294 -2.82 12.01 -34.65
CA LYS A 294 -1.46 11.75 -34.17
C LYS A 294 -1.43 11.81 -32.63
N GLU A 295 -0.72 10.87 -32.01
CA GLU A 295 -0.67 10.72 -30.54
C GLU A 295 0.50 11.47 -29.87
N GLU A 296 1.48 11.90 -30.66
CA GLU A 296 2.63 12.66 -30.16
C GLU A 296 2.24 14.14 -29.98
N TYR A 297 2.54 14.72 -28.81
CA TYR A 297 2.29 16.13 -28.55
C TYR A 297 3.02 17.03 -29.56
N ASP A 298 4.28 16.72 -29.89
CA ASP A 298 5.09 17.52 -30.83
C ASP A 298 4.87 17.16 -32.31
N ALA A 299 3.77 16.49 -32.64
CA ALA A 299 3.48 16.10 -34.01
C ALA A 299 3.37 17.31 -34.95
N VAL A 300 4.08 17.27 -36.09
CA VAL A 300 3.94 18.28 -37.15
C VAL A 300 2.47 18.35 -37.58
N GLY A 301 1.87 19.53 -37.42
CA GLY A 301 0.45 19.78 -37.69
C GLY A 301 0.03 19.45 -39.12
N CYS A 302 -1.28 19.42 -39.37
CA CYS A 302 -1.78 19.28 -40.74
C CYS A 302 -1.41 20.54 -41.53
N ALA A 303 -0.68 20.39 -42.64
CA ALA A 303 -0.59 21.46 -43.62
C ALA A 303 -2.00 21.73 -44.15
N GLU A 304 -2.43 22.99 -44.12
CA GLU A 304 -3.70 23.45 -44.70
C GLU A 304 -3.76 23.21 -46.22
#